data_AF-A0AAD4DQY6-F1
#
_entry.id   AF-A0AAD4DQY6-F1
#
_cell.length_a   1.000
_cell.length_b   1.000
_cell.length_c   1.000
_cell.angle_alpha   90.00
_cell.angle_beta   90.00
_cell.angle_gamma   90.00
#
_symmetry.space_group_name_H-M   'P 1'
#
loop_
_entity.id
_entity.type
_entity.pdbx_description
1 polymer ?
#
loop_
_entity_poly.entity_id
_entity_poly.type
_entity_poly.pdbx_seq_one_letter_code
_entity_poly.pdbx_strand_id
1 'polypeptide(L)'
;MINNTAGYILLLALTIVLYDVVTHLDEEIDYIVRSRFTSVKTIFILCRYLPFVIGALRMYDVVGEDYIDANLCLVLCRTSIWISFLQMACVEFLFILRAYALWGCSKRVLFYLLAAYLTTCVIGISSLQIYTGALPADACYGPANPGASWLLTSFAALISLEIGLFGMSIAEQYRVFRSQRGSEHPQYCWDLAHSDCDMAYWHHGNSTDSLPGVACNTHATRSLES
;
A
#
# COMPACT_ATOMS: atom_id res chain seq x y z
N MET A 1 -30.51 19.94 2.34
CA MET A 1 -30.49 19.23 1.05
C MET A 1 -29.38 18.21 1.13
N ILE A 2 -29.75 16.97 1.41
CA ILE A 2 -28.84 15.82 1.49
C ILE A 2 -28.11 15.72 0.15
N ASN A 3 -26.78 15.77 0.18
CA ASN A 3 -25.95 15.77 -1.01
C ASN A 3 -25.88 14.34 -1.59
N ASN A 4 -26.95 13.92 -2.29
CA ASN A 4 -27.08 12.60 -2.91
C ASN A 4 -25.85 12.19 -3.75
N THR A 5 -25.12 13.18 -4.27
CA THR A 5 -23.86 13.00 -5.00
C THR A 5 -22.83 12.16 -4.23
N ALA A 6 -22.68 12.37 -2.92
CA ALA A 6 -21.70 11.64 -2.11
C ALA A 6 -22.06 10.15 -1.99
N GLY A 7 -23.34 9.84 -1.79
CA GLY A 7 -23.84 8.47 -1.75
C GLY A 7 -23.61 7.73 -3.08
N TYR A 8 -23.88 8.38 -4.22
CA TYR A 8 -23.62 7.79 -5.54
C TYR A 8 -22.12 7.51 -5.78
N ILE A 9 -21.24 8.45 -5.39
CA ILE A 9 -19.78 8.26 -5.53
C ILE A 9 -19.31 7.08 -4.66
N LEU A 10 -19.79 6.97 -3.42
CA LEU A 10 -19.46 5.86 -2.53
C LEU A 10 -19.94 4.52 -3.10
N LEU A 11 -21.15 4.49 -3.66
CA LEU A 11 -21.71 3.28 -4.25
C LEU A 11 -20.93 2.85 -5.50
N LEU A 12 -20.56 3.80 -6.36
CA LEU A 12 -19.71 3.56 -7.52
C LEU A 12 -18.34 3.04 -7.11
N ALA A 13 -17.68 3.68 -6.13
CA ALA A 13 -16.38 3.25 -5.62
C ALA A 13 -16.45 1.83 -5.05
N LEU A 14 -17.47 1.52 -4.24
CA LEU A 14 -17.66 0.19 -3.67
C LEU A 14 -17.91 -0.87 -4.76
N THR A 15 -18.65 -0.52 -5.81
CA THR A 15 -18.87 -1.41 -6.95
C THR A 15 -17.59 -1.70 -7.71
N ILE A 16 -16.72 -0.69 -7.91
CA ILE A 16 -15.42 -0.87 -8.56
C ILE A 16 -14.53 -1.78 -7.72
N VAL A 17 -14.47 -1.57 -6.40
CA VAL A 17 -13.67 -2.43 -5.50
C VAL A 17 -14.24 -3.86 -5.51
N LEU A 18 -15.56 -4.03 -5.48
CA LEU A 18 -16.20 -5.34 -5.58
C LEU A 18 -15.84 -6.04 -6.89
N TYR A 19 -15.90 -5.32 -8.00
CA TYR A 19 -15.54 -5.84 -9.30
C TYR A 19 -14.08 -6.30 -9.33
N ASP A 20 -13.15 -5.50 -8.82
CA ASP A 20 -11.73 -5.85 -8.75
C ASP A 20 -11.46 -7.09 -7.88
N VAL A 21 -12.19 -7.25 -6.78
CA VAL A 21 -12.12 -8.46 -5.92
C VAL A 21 -12.62 -9.68 -6.66
N VAL A 22 -13.80 -9.58 -7.30
CA VAL A 22 -14.41 -10.72 -7.99
C VAL A 22 -13.55 -11.18 -9.16
N THR A 23 -12.92 -10.27 -9.90
CA THR A 23 -12.08 -10.64 -11.05
C THR A 23 -10.77 -11.31 -10.65
N HIS A 24 -10.20 -10.99 -9.48
CA HIS A 24 -8.97 -11.60 -8.99
C HIS A 24 -9.20 -12.73 -7.98
N LEU A 25 -10.45 -13.09 -7.72
CA LEU A 25 -10.80 -14.04 -6.66
C LEU A 25 -10.20 -15.43 -6.92
N ASP A 26 -10.15 -15.86 -8.19
CA ASP A 26 -9.62 -17.17 -8.57
C ASP A 26 -8.12 -17.29 -8.24
N GLU A 27 -7.34 -16.25 -8.52
CA GLU A 27 -5.93 -16.17 -8.18
C GLU A 27 -5.72 -16.02 -6.66
N GLU A 28 -6.59 -15.27 -5.98
CA GLU A 28 -6.54 -15.10 -4.54
C GLU A 28 -6.82 -16.40 -3.78
N ILE A 29 -7.80 -17.20 -4.21
CA ILE A 29 -8.15 -18.45 -3.53
C ILE A 29 -6.99 -19.44 -3.65
N ASP A 30 -6.37 -19.59 -4.82
CA ASP A 30 -5.21 -20.47 -4.98
C ASP A 30 -4.03 -19.96 -4.11
N TYR A 31 -3.82 -18.64 -4.04
CA TYR A 31 -2.83 -18.02 -3.16
C TYR A 31 -3.15 -18.22 -1.66
N ILE A 32 -4.42 -18.17 -1.28
CA ILE A 32 -4.88 -18.36 0.10
C ILE A 32 -4.65 -19.80 0.55
N VAL A 33 -5.04 -20.76 -0.30
CA VAL A 33 -5.04 -22.19 0.00
C VAL A 33 -3.63 -22.78 -0.02
N ARG A 34 -2.74 -22.31 -0.90
CA ARG A 34 -1.46 -22.98 -1.16
C ARG A 34 -0.26 -22.43 -0.35
N SER A 35 -0.41 -21.27 0.30
CA SER A 35 0.71 -20.55 0.93
C SER A 35 0.58 -20.37 2.44
N ARG A 36 1.69 -20.53 3.18
CA ARG A 36 1.77 -20.27 4.63
C ARG A 36 1.45 -18.80 4.94
N PHE A 37 0.73 -18.55 6.04
CA PHE A 37 0.35 -17.20 6.48
C PHE A 37 1.60 -16.35 6.82
N THR A 38 1.98 -15.45 5.92
CA THR A 38 2.99 -14.42 6.17
C THR A 38 2.31 -13.11 6.56
N SER A 39 2.97 -12.26 7.36
CA SER A 39 2.43 -10.96 7.76
C SER A 39 2.02 -10.08 6.57
N VAL A 40 2.71 -10.23 5.43
CA VAL A 40 2.41 -9.51 4.18
C VAL A 40 1.05 -9.91 3.60
N LYS A 41 0.70 -11.20 3.64
CA LYS A 41 -0.59 -11.72 3.17
C LYS A 41 -1.75 -11.14 3.98
N THR A 42 -1.60 -11.04 5.30
CA THR A 42 -2.62 -10.42 6.16
C THR A 42 -2.82 -8.94 5.81
N ILE A 43 -1.72 -8.19 5.59
CA ILE A 43 -1.80 -6.77 5.23
C ILE A 43 -2.45 -6.60 3.85
N PHE A 44 -2.13 -7.46 2.89
CA PHE A 44 -2.75 -7.45 1.56
C PHE A 44 -4.26 -7.68 1.63
N ILE A 45 -4.70 -8.68 2.39
CA ILE A 45 -6.13 -8.95 2.61
C ILE A 45 -6.77 -7.75 3.31
N LEU A 46 -6.16 -7.20 4.36
CA LEU A 46 -6.71 -6.02 5.03
C LEU A 46 -6.87 -4.83 4.07
N CYS A 47 -5.89 -4.50 3.24
CA CYS A 47 -6.02 -3.45 2.22
C CYS A 47 -7.21 -3.65 1.30
N ARG A 48 -7.51 -4.91 0.94
CA ARG A 48 -8.55 -5.25 -0.03
C ARG A 48 -9.95 -5.27 0.59
N TYR A 49 -10.08 -5.73 1.84
CA TYR A 49 -11.37 -5.89 2.50
C TYR A 49 -11.79 -4.68 3.37
N LEU A 50 -10.84 -3.89 3.87
CA LEU A 50 -11.14 -2.66 4.63
C LEU A 50 -12.01 -1.62 3.90
N PRO A 51 -11.85 -1.37 2.58
CA PRO A 51 -12.71 -0.45 1.84
C PRO A 51 -14.20 -0.79 1.93
N PHE A 52 -14.55 -2.09 1.98
CA PHE A 52 -15.95 -2.51 2.13
C PHE A 52 -16.49 -2.17 3.50
N VAL A 53 -15.69 -2.37 4.55
CA VAL A 53 -16.09 -2.03 5.93
C VAL A 53 -16.29 -0.52 6.04
N ILE A 54 -15.37 0.29 5.50
CA ILE A 54 -15.50 1.74 5.49
C ILE A 54 -16.73 2.16 4.67
N GLY A 55 -16.93 1.59 3.49
CA GLY A 55 -18.09 1.88 2.64
C GLY A 55 -19.42 1.54 3.32
N ALA A 56 -19.50 0.40 4.01
CA ALA A 56 -20.67 -0.01 4.77
C ALA A 56 -20.96 0.94 5.94
N LEU A 57 -19.93 1.32 6.71
CA LEU A 57 -20.07 2.29 7.81
C LEU A 57 -20.56 3.64 7.29
N ARG A 58 -19.98 4.13 6.18
CA ARG A 58 -20.37 5.41 5.59
C ARG A 58 -21.78 5.38 4.98
N MET A 59 -22.18 4.26 4.39
CA MET A 59 -23.55 4.09 3.91
C MET A 59 -24.56 4.08 5.07
N TYR A 60 -24.19 3.46 6.20
CA TYR A 60 -25.01 3.50 7.40
C TYR A 60 -25.19 4.93 7.93
N ASP A 61 -24.11 5.73 7.96
CA ASP A 61 -24.17 7.15 8.36
C ASP A 61 -25.10 7.96 7.44
N VAL A 62 -25.06 7.72 6.13
CA VAL A 62 -25.87 8.47 5.13
C VAL A 62 -27.34 8.07 5.15
N VAL A 63 -27.67 6.80 5.40
CA VAL A 63 -29.05 6.28 5.35
C VAL A 63 -29.73 6.37 6.73
N GLY A 64 -28.96 6.33 7.82
CA GLY A 64 -29.45 6.31 9.18
C GLY A 64 -29.60 7.69 9.85
N GLU A 65 -29.44 8.78 9.11
CA GLU A 65 -29.42 10.17 9.61
C GLU A 65 -30.59 10.48 10.57
N ASP A 66 -31.78 9.94 10.29
CA ASP A 66 -33.00 10.19 11.06
C ASP A 66 -33.12 9.37 12.36
N TYR A 67 -32.31 8.32 12.56
CA TYR A 67 -32.49 7.32 13.62
C TYR A 67 -31.27 7.11 14.54
N ILE A 68 -30.13 7.72 14.21
CA ILE A 68 -28.87 7.50 14.93
C ILE A 68 -28.72 8.51 16.08
N ASP A 69 -28.51 8.01 17.30
CA ASP A 69 -28.15 8.83 18.46
C ASP A 69 -26.83 9.59 18.22
N ALA A 70 -26.72 10.81 18.76
CA ALA A 70 -25.54 11.67 18.57
C ALA A 70 -24.24 11.00 19.03
N ASN A 71 -24.29 10.20 20.12
CA ASN A 71 -23.13 9.46 20.61
C ASN A 71 -22.72 8.34 19.65
N LEU A 72 -23.70 7.62 19.09
CA LEU A 72 -23.43 6.54 18.15
C LEU A 72 -22.82 7.08 16.85
N CYS A 73 -23.32 8.22 16.36
CA CYS A 73 -22.74 8.86 15.18
C CYS A 73 -21.28 9.28 15.40
N LEU A 74 -20.95 9.87 16.55
CA LEU A 74 -19.57 10.26 16.85
C LEU A 74 -18.63 9.05 16.91
N VAL A 75 -19.09 7.94 17.49
CA VAL A 75 -18.34 6.67 17.53
C VAL A 75 -18.13 6.12 16.12
N LEU A 76 -19.17 6.11 15.27
CA LEU A 76 -19.09 5.65 13.88
C LEU A 76 -18.15 6.52 13.05
N CYS A 77 -18.24 7.84 13.17
CA CYS A 77 -17.35 8.77 12.49
C CYS A 77 -15.90 8.58 12.93
N ARG A 78 -15.64 8.50 14.25
CA ARG A 78 -14.30 8.26 14.79
C ARG A 78 -13.75 6.92 14.31
N THR A 79 -14.52 5.85 14.38
CA THR A 79 -14.09 4.53 13.92
C THR A 79 -13.82 4.52 12.41
N SER A 80 -14.67 5.12 11.60
CA SER A 80 -14.45 5.26 10.15
C SER A 80 -13.14 5.97 9.84
N ILE A 81 -12.82 7.05 10.55
CA ILE A 81 -11.57 7.80 10.41
C ILE A 81 -10.34 6.92 10.74
N TRP A 82 -10.38 6.18 11.86
CA TRP A 82 -9.30 5.27 12.25
C TRP A 82 -9.11 4.13 11.26
N ILE A 83 -10.19 3.54 10.78
CA ILE A 83 -10.13 2.45 9.80
C ILE A 83 -9.58 2.96 8.47
N SER A 84 -9.95 4.17 8.05
CA SER A 84 -9.43 4.81 6.84
C SER A 84 -7.92 5.08 6.94
N PHE A 85 -7.45 5.52 8.11
CA PHE A 85 -6.02 5.67 8.38
C PHE A 85 -5.27 4.34 8.32
N LEU A 86 -5.83 3.28 8.93
CA LEU A 86 -5.26 1.94 8.87
C LEU A 86 -5.15 1.45 7.41
N GLN A 87 -6.20 1.64 6.61
CA GLN A 87 -6.18 1.28 5.19
C GLN A 87 -5.05 2.01 4.45
N MET A 88 -4.93 3.33 4.62
CA MET A 88 -3.85 4.11 4.00
C MET A 88 -2.47 3.60 4.41
N ALA A 89 -2.26 3.35 5.70
CA ALA A 89 -0.99 2.82 6.23
C ALA A 89 -0.64 1.46 5.62
N CYS A 90 -1.63 0.57 5.47
CA CYS A 90 -1.42 -0.74 4.84
C CYS A 90 -1.07 -0.61 3.34
N VAL A 91 -1.69 0.32 2.61
CA VAL A 91 -1.40 0.57 1.19
C VAL A 91 0.03 1.08 1.02
N GLU A 92 0.43 2.06 1.82
CA GLU A 92 1.80 2.61 1.83
C GLU A 92 2.85 1.54 2.12
N PHE A 93 2.57 0.65 3.08
CA PHE A 93 3.43 -0.48 3.37
C PHE A 93 3.61 -1.40 2.16
N LEU A 94 2.53 -1.70 1.41
CA LEU A 94 2.61 -2.48 0.17
C LEU A 94 3.46 -1.78 -0.90
N PHE A 95 3.36 -0.45 -1.03
CA PHE A 95 4.22 0.30 -1.95
C PHE A 95 5.69 0.21 -1.57
N ILE A 96 6.03 0.29 -0.28
CA ILE A 96 7.39 0.11 0.21
C ILE A 96 7.92 -1.29 -0.10
N LEU A 97 7.10 -2.33 0.10
CA LEU A 97 7.49 -3.70 -0.21
C LEU A 97 7.81 -3.88 -1.71
N ARG A 98 7.00 -3.29 -2.58
CA ARG A 98 7.23 -3.32 -4.04
C ARG A 98 8.51 -2.57 -4.42
N ALA A 99 8.72 -1.38 -3.86
CA ALA A 99 9.95 -0.62 -4.07
C ALA A 99 11.19 -1.38 -3.55
N TYR A 100 11.05 -2.10 -2.43
CA TYR A 100 12.13 -2.92 -1.87
C TYR A 100 12.51 -4.09 -2.78
N ALA A 101 11.52 -4.78 -3.37
CA ALA A 101 11.77 -5.85 -4.35
C ALA A 101 12.48 -5.31 -5.60
N LEU A 102 12.05 -4.13 -6.09
CA LEU A 102 12.67 -3.49 -7.26
C LEU A 102 14.16 -3.14 -7.05
N TRP A 103 14.54 -2.81 -5.81
CA TRP A 103 15.92 -2.47 -5.43
C TRP A 103 16.77 -3.68 -5.02
N GLY A 104 16.41 -4.89 -5.46
CA GLY A 104 17.19 -6.11 -5.24
C GLY A 104 17.31 -6.48 -3.77
N CYS A 105 16.26 -6.26 -2.99
CA CYS A 105 16.17 -6.67 -1.58
C CYS A 105 17.28 -6.06 -0.67
N SER A 106 17.83 -4.89 -1.01
CA SER A 106 18.85 -4.21 -0.21
C SER A 106 18.32 -3.72 1.14
N LYS A 107 18.81 -4.32 2.24
CA LYS A 107 18.39 -3.98 3.62
C LYS A 107 18.60 -2.50 3.99
N ARG A 108 19.56 -1.82 3.35
CA ARG A 108 19.81 -0.39 3.58
C ARG A 108 18.65 0.47 3.09
N VAL A 109 18.16 0.21 1.88
CA VAL A 109 17.02 0.93 1.30
C VAL A 109 15.77 0.68 2.12
N LEU A 110 15.54 -0.58 2.53
CA LEU A 110 14.42 -0.93 3.40
C LEU A 110 14.44 -0.13 4.71
N PHE A 111 15.60 -0.01 5.35
CA PHE A 111 15.71 0.73 6.61
C PHE A 111 15.36 2.22 6.44
N TYR A 112 15.83 2.87 5.37
CA TYR A 112 15.48 4.26 5.09
C TYR A 112 13.99 4.45 4.80
N LEU A 113 13.41 3.58 3.97
CA LEU A 113 11.98 3.64 3.63
C LEU A 113 11.11 3.37 4.86
N LEU A 114 11.46 2.37 5.66
CA LEU A 114 10.72 2.05 6.88
C LEU A 114 10.83 3.17 7.91
N ALA A 115 12.00 3.81 8.05
CA ALA A 115 12.16 4.95 8.93
C ALA A 115 11.28 6.14 8.50
N ALA A 116 11.24 6.46 7.20
CA ALA A 116 10.37 7.50 6.66
C ALA A 116 8.88 7.17 6.80
N TYR A 117 8.51 5.90 6.64
CA TYR A 117 7.15 5.43 6.87
C TYR A 117 6.74 5.53 8.35
N LEU A 118 7.64 5.19 9.27
CA LEU A 118 7.35 5.31 10.70
C LEU A 118 7.18 6.79 11.12
N THR A 119 8.00 7.70 10.59
CA THR A 119 7.85 9.14 10.90
C THR A 119 6.53 9.69 10.37
N THR A 120 6.13 9.34 9.14
CA THR A 120 4.82 9.72 8.60
C THR A 120 3.66 9.12 9.39
N CYS A 121 3.77 7.86 9.85
CA CYS A 121 2.78 7.24 10.73
C CYS A 121 2.64 8.00 12.05
N VAL A 122 3.74 8.40 12.69
CA VAL A 122 3.69 9.16 13.95
C VAL A 122 3.01 10.53 13.74
N ILE A 123 3.35 11.23 12.65
CA ILE A 123 2.71 12.49 12.29
C ILE A 123 1.21 12.27 12.01
N GLY A 124 0.85 11.23 11.26
CA GLY A 124 -0.53 10.87 10.98
C GLY A 124 -1.34 10.58 12.23
N ILE A 125 -0.84 9.70 13.11
CA ILE A 125 -1.51 9.32 14.36
C ILE A 125 -1.67 10.53 15.28
N SER A 126 -0.64 11.34 15.46
CA SER A 126 -0.72 12.53 16.32
C SER A 126 -1.74 13.55 15.82
N SER A 127 -1.73 13.88 14.53
CA SER A 127 -2.76 14.71 13.90
C SER A 127 -4.16 14.11 14.04
N LEU A 128 -4.30 12.79 13.88
CA LEU A 128 -5.58 12.10 13.96
C LEU A 128 -6.16 12.11 15.38
N GLN A 129 -5.31 11.93 16.39
CA GLN A 129 -5.72 12.02 17.80
C GLN A 129 -6.20 13.44 18.13
N ILE A 130 -5.47 14.47 17.67
CA ILE A 130 -5.88 15.87 17.86
C ILE A 130 -7.20 16.15 17.13
N TYR A 131 -7.31 15.72 15.88
CA TYR A 131 -8.52 15.89 15.07
C TYR A 131 -9.72 15.20 15.72
N THR A 132 -9.56 13.93 16.12
CA THR A 132 -10.67 13.16 16.69
C THR A 132 -11.05 13.60 18.10
N GLY A 133 -10.11 14.14 18.87
CA GLY A 133 -10.40 14.75 20.17
C GLY A 133 -11.09 16.12 20.09
N ALA A 134 -10.92 16.83 18.98
CA ALA A 134 -11.54 18.14 18.73
C ALA A 134 -12.88 18.06 17.98
N LEU A 135 -13.39 16.86 17.69
CA LEU A 135 -14.67 16.65 17.02
C LEU A 135 -15.84 17.05 17.95
N PRO A 136 -16.64 18.07 17.60
CA PRO A 136 -17.90 18.34 18.30
C PRO A 136 -18.94 17.22 18.03
N ALA A 137 -19.92 17.06 18.92
CA ALA A 137 -21.04 16.13 18.71
C ALA A 137 -21.80 16.41 17.39
N ASP A 138 -21.82 17.67 16.99
CA ASP A 138 -22.51 18.17 15.79
C ASP A 138 -21.71 17.90 14.51
N ALA A 139 -20.48 17.40 14.60
CA ALA A 139 -19.58 17.14 13.46
C ALA A 139 -20.13 16.11 12.46
N CYS A 140 -21.16 15.35 12.86
CA CYS A 140 -21.84 14.39 12.00
C CYS A 140 -22.66 15.04 10.88
N TYR A 141 -23.26 16.20 11.16
CA TYR A 141 -24.22 16.85 10.28
C TYR A 141 -23.82 18.30 9.92
N GLY A 142 -22.74 18.80 10.54
CA GLY A 142 -22.30 20.18 10.44
C GLY A 142 -21.20 20.46 9.40
N PRO A 143 -20.98 21.75 9.06
CA PRO A 143 -19.92 22.17 8.16
C PRO A 143 -18.53 22.01 8.81
N ALA A 144 -17.50 22.16 7.96
CA ALA A 144 -16.09 21.87 8.23
C ALA A 144 -15.58 22.24 9.64
N ASN A 145 -14.94 21.27 10.29
CA ASN A 145 -14.34 21.41 11.61
C ASN A 145 -13.09 22.31 11.61
N PRO A 146 -12.88 23.14 12.65
CA PRO A 146 -11.71 24.02 12.77
C PRO A 146 -10.36 23.26 12.84
N GLY A 147 -10.38 21.95 13.12
CA GLY A 147 -9.20 21.08 13.15
C GLY A 147 -8.76 20.51 11.79
N ALA A 148 -9.41 20.87 10.68
CA ALA A 148 -9.10 20.31 9.36
C ALA A 148 -7.66 20.59 8.88
N SER A 149 -7.01 21.65 9.38
CA SER A 149 -5.62 21.97 9.06
C SER A 149 -4.63 20.88 9.52
N TRP A 150 -4.89 20.21 10.64
CA TRP A 150 -4.04 19.12 11.13
C TRP A 150 -4.06 17.90 10.20
N LEU A 151 -5.19 17.67 9.53
CA LEU A 151 -5.29 16.63 8.50
C LEU A 151 -4.46 17.00 7.27
N LEU A 152 -4.45 18.27 6.86
CA LEU A 152 -3.63 18.73 5.73
C LEU A 152 -2.13 18.47 5.98
N THR A 153 -1.67 18.63 7.22
CA THR A 153 -0.28 18.29 7.59
C THR A 153 0.02 16.81 7.37
N SER A 154 -0.89 15.93 7.78
CA SER A 154 -0.73 14.48 7.56
C SER A 154 -0.76 14.13 6.07
N PHE A 155 -1.67 14.72 5.30
CA PHE A 155 -1.73 14.52 3.85
C PHE A 155 -0.47 15.01 3.15
N ALA A 156 0.07 16.18 3.53
CA ALA A 156 1.31 16.68 2.96
C ALA A 156 2.50 15.76 3.25
N ALA A 157 2.57 15.20 4.46
CA ALA A 157 3.60 14.23 4.83
C ALA A 157 3.50 12.94 4.01
N LEU A 158 2.28 12.41 3.81
CA LEU A 158 2.02 11.24 2.97
C LEU A 158 2.39 11.51 1.50
N ILE A 159 1.91 12.62 0.91
CA ILE A 159 2.24 12.98 -0.47
C ILE A 159 3.75 13.14 -0.67
N SER A 160 4.46 13.70 0.31
CA SER A 160 5.91 13.81 0.25
C SER A 160 6.60 12.43 0.22
N LEU A 161 6.09 11.47 1.00
CA LEU A 161 6.59 10.10 1.00
C LEU A 161 6.29 9.38 -0.31
N GLU A 162 5.06 9.52 -0.83
CA GLU A 162 4.63 8.98 -2.12
C GLU A 162 5.50 9.51 -3.26
N ILE A 163 5.72 10.83 -3.35
CA ILE A 163 6.62 11.42 -4.36
C ILE A 163 8.03 10.80 -4.25
N GLY A 164 8.51 10.55 -3.04
CA GLY A 164 9.77 9.86 -2.80
C GLY A 164 9.78 8.41 -3.33
N LEU A 165 8.73 7.64 -3.03
CA LEU A 165 8.58 6.25 -3.48
C LEU A 165 8.44 6.14 -5.00
N PHE A 166 7.60 6.98 -5.60
CA PHE A 166 7.46 7.08 -7.05
C PHE A 166 8.76 7.51 -7.72
N GLY A 167 9.45 8.51 -7.16
CA GLY A 167 10.75 8.96 -7.66
C GLY A 167 11.79 7.85 -7.64
N MET A 168 11.88 7.08 -6.55
CA MET A 168 12.79 5.93 -6.42
C MET A 168 12.45 4.80 -7.40
N SER A 169 11.17 4.55 -7.63
CA SER A 169 10.70 3.51 -8.56
C SER A 169 11.01 3.87 -10.02
N ILE A 170 10.76 5.14 -10.39
CA ILE A 170 11.06 5.66 -11.73
C ILE A 170 12.57 5.71 -11.95
N ALA A 171 13.36 6.11 -10.96
CA ALA A 171 14.81 6.17 -11.07
C ALA A 171 15.40 4.78 -11.36
N GLU A 172 14.91 3.73 -10.71
CA GLU A 172 15.40 2.38 -10.96
C GLU A 172 14.99 1.88 -12.35
N GLN A 173 13.73 2.07 -12.75
CA GLN A 173 13.29 1.77 -14.12
C GLN A 173 14.15 2.49 -15.18
N TYR A 174 14.52 3.74 -14.93
CA TYR A 174 15.39 4.50 -15.82
C TYR A 174 16.82 3.94 -15.86
N ARG A 175 17.36 3.50 -14.73
CA ARG A 175 18.69 2.84 -14.66
C ARG A 175 18.69 1.52 -15.42
N VAL A 176 17.64 0.71 -15.25
CA VAL A 176 17.42 -0.53 -16.01
C VAL A 176 17.43 -0.25 -17.51
N PHE A 177 16.60 0.69 -17.95
CA PHE A 177 16.48 1.05 -19.36
C PHE A 177 17.80 1.56 -19.95
N ARG A 178 18.53 2.40 -19.21
CA ARG A 178 19.84 2.91 -19.64
C ARG A 178 20.88 1.79 -19.74
N SER A 179 20.85 0.82 -18.83
CA SER A 179 21.77 -0.32 -18.87
C SER A 179 21.51 -1.22 -20.09
N GLN A 180 20.24 -1.42 -20.46
CA GLN A 180 19.88 -2.18 -21.66
C GLN A 180 20.30 -1.48 -22.95
N ARG A 181 20.21 -0.16 -23.02
CA ARG A 181 20.63 0.59 -24.22
C ARG A 181 22.13 0.50 -24.54
N GLY A 182 22.96 0.11 -23.57
CA GLY A 182 24.40 -0.08 -23.73
C GLY A 182 24.84 -1.52 -24.01
N SER A 183 23.91 -2.49 -24.05
CA SER A 183 24.23 -3.92 -24.22
C SER A 183 23.26 -4.58 -25.20
N GLU A 184 23.74 -4.98 -26.38
CA GLU A 184 22.92 -5.58 -27.45
C GLU A 184 22.27 -6.95 -27.10
N HIS A 185 22.56 -7.54 -25.92
CA HIS A 185 21.92 -8.79 -25.46
C HIS A 185 21.62 -8.79 -23.95
N PRO A 186 20.47 -8.25 -23.46
CA PRO A 186 20.20 -8.14 -22.02
C PRO A 186 18.95 -8.87 -21.49
N GLN A 187 18.22 -9.66 -22.28
CA GLN A 187 16.92 -10.21 -21.84
C GLN A 187 17.01 -11.22 -20.68
N TYR A 188 18.05 -12.04 -20.61
CA TYR A 188 18.05 -13.25 -19.77
C TYR A 188 18.44 -13.03 -18.30
N CYS A 189 19.04 -11.88 -17.94
CA CYS A 189 19.53 -11.65 -16.58
C CYS A 189 18.49 -11.00 -15.66
N TRP A 190 17.48 -10.34 -16.22
CA TRP A 190 16.42 -9.65 -15.47
C TRP A 190 15.40 -10.60 -14.85
N ASP A 191 15.06 -11.69 -15.55
CA ASP A 191 14.08 -12.66 -15.08
C ASP A 191 14.60 -13.50 -13.89
N LEU A 192 15.91 -13.77 -13.82
CA LEU A 192 16.50 -14.48 -12.67
C LEU A 192 16.58 -13.61 -11.41
N ALA A 193 16.92 -12.32 -11.53
CA ALA A 193 17.02 -11.43 -10.36
C ALA A 193 15.66 -11.12 -9.73
N HIS A 194 14.59 -11.05 -10.54
CA HIS A 194 13.22 -10.97 -10.02
C HIS A 194 12.80 -12.28 -9.35
N SER A 195 13.13 -13.43 -9.97
CA SER A 195 12.80 -14.74 -9.42
C SER A 195 13.53 -15.06 -8.10
N ASP A 196 14.75 -14.56 -7.89
CA ASP A 196 15.50 -14.76 -6.63
C ASP A 196 15.03 -13.87 -5.48
N CYS A 197 14.55 -12.65 -5.74
CA CYS A 197 13.94 -11.81 -4.70
C CYS A 197 12.51 -12.28 -4.35
N ASP A 198 11.74 -12.75 -5.33
CA ASP A 198 10.49 -13.47 -5.06
C ASP A 198 10.78 -14.75 -4.25
N MET A 199 11.72 -15.61 -4.68
CA MET A 199 12.10 -16.79 -3.90
C MET A 199 12.65 -16.46 -2.51
N ALA A 200 13.41 -15.38 -2.32
CA ALA A 200 13.92 -14.99 -1.00
C ALA A 200 12.81 -14.47 -0.06
N TYR A 201 11.75 -13.85 -0.59
CA TYR A 201 10.51 -13.58 0.15
C TYR A 201 9.73 -14.85 0.50
N TRP A 202 9.81 -15.87 -0.36
CA TRP A 202 9.12 -17.15 -0.19
C TRP A 202 9.87 -18.17 0.69
N HIS A 203 11.22 -18.14 0.73
CA HIS A 203 12.04 -19.18 1.38
C HIS A 203 12.58 -18.83 2.77
N HIS A 204 12.30 -17.65 3.32
CA HIS A 204 12.77 -17.33 4.68
C HIS A 204 12.04 -18.10 5.82
N GLY A 205 11.24 -19.12 5.46
CA GLY A 205 10.57 -20.07 6.35
C GLY A 205 11.00 -21.54 6.19
N ASN A 206 12.18 -21.83 5.63
CA ASN A 206 12.81 -23.14 5.87
C ASN A 206 14.34 -23.08 5.71
N SER A 207 15.06 -23.43 6.78
CA SER A 207 16.49 -23.64 6.75
C SER A 207 16.87 -24.84 5.87
N THR A 208 18.11 -24.77 5.37
CA THR A 208 18.93 -25.85 4.80
C THR A 208 18.35 -26.54 3.57
N ASP A 209 18.70 -26.04 2.40
CA ASP A 209 19.28 -26.88 1.35
C ASP A 209 20.22 -26.05 0.47
N SER A 210 21.47 -26.49 0.45
CA SER A 210 22.56 -25.97 -0.36
C SER A 210 22.37 -26.35 -1.82
N LEU A 211 22.27 -25.36 -2.72
CA LEU A 211 22.47 -25.53 -4.16
C LEU A 211 23.39 -24.42 -4.73
N PRO A 212 24.14 -24.74 -5.79
CA PRO A 212 25.48 -24.21 -6.02
C PRO A 212 25.46 -22.85 -6.72
N GLY A 213 26.49 -22.05 -6.42
CA GLY A 213 26.72 -20.76 -7.05
C GLY A 213 26.80 -20.88 -8.57
N VAL A 214 25.87 -20.23 -9.25
CA VAL A 214 25.96 -19.94 -10.68
C VAL A 214 26.68 -18.60 -10.80
N ALA A 215 28.00 -18.68 -10.95
CA ALA A 215 28.84 -17.55 -11.33
C ALA A 215 28.44 -17.11 -12.75
N CYS A 216 28.01 -15.86 -12.89
CA CYS A 216 27.83 -15.22 -14.19
C CYS A 216 29.22 -15.05 -14.81
N ASN A 217 29.57 -15.95 -15.72
CA ASN A 217 30.88 -16.02 -16.36
C ASN A 217 31.09 -14.80 -17.27
N THR A 218 31.96 -13.88 -16.85
CA THR A 218 32.64 -12.90 -17.69
C THR A 218 33.57 -13.60 -18.68
N HIS A 219 33.07 -14.04 -19.83
CA HIS A 219 33.93 -14.47 -20.94
C HIS A 219 33.20 -14.36 -22.28
N ALA A 220 33.20 -13.16 -22.87
CA ALA A 220 32.79 -12.97 -24.27
C ALA A 220 33.41 -11.73 -24.91
N THR A 221 34.74 -11.56 -24.87
CA THR A 221 35.48 -10.65 -25.78
C THR A 221 36.95 -11.06 -25.89
N ARG A 222 37.24 -12.23 -26.50
CA ARG A 222 38.59 -12.50 -27.02
C ARG A 222 38.58 -13.60 -28.09
N SER A 223 38.04 -13.28 -29.26
CA SER A 223 38.22 -14.10 -30.46
C SER A 223 37.74 -13.35 -31.70
N LEU A 224 38.52 -12.35 -32.12
CA LEU A 224 38.56 -11.81 -33.48
C LEU A 224 39.95 -11.18 -33.72
N GLU A 225 40.99 -12.00 -33.60
CA GLU A 225 42.31 -11.77 -34.20
C GLU A 225 42.85 -13.13 -34.64
N SER A 226 42.52 -13.51 -35.87
CA SER A 226 43.36 -14.32 -36.78
C SER A 226 42.69 -14.40 -38.14
#